data_AF-W4VHQ3-F1
#
_entry.id   AF-W4VHQ3-F1
#
_cell.length_a   1.000
_cell.length_b   1.000
_cell.length_c   1.000
_cell.angle_alpha   90.00
_cell.angle_beta   90.00
_cell.angle_gamma   90.00
#
_symmetry.space_group_name_H-M   'P 1'
#
loop_
_entity.id
_entity.type
_entity.pdbx_description
1 polymer ?
#
loop_
_entity_poly.entity_id
_entity_poly.type
_entity_poly.pdbx_seq_one_letter_code
_entity_poly.pdbx_strand_id
1 'polypeptide(L)'
;MAGQLYSEFKEFFPNNAVEYFVSYYDYYQPEAYVPSTDTFIEKDASINDEIDKLRHSATSSLFERNDVLIVASVSCIYGLGSPEEYRNQVLSLRVGMEKDRDQLLRGLVDIQYARNDIDFKRGTFRVRGDSVEIIPPASREEHCIRVEFFGDEIERIREVDALTGEILGDREHIAIFPASHFVTGEDKLKKQW
;
A
#
# COMPACT_ATOMS: atom_id res chain seq x y z
N MET A 1 15.90 -2.06 -19.59
CA MET A 1 14.96 -2.88 -20.38
C MET A 1 13.57 -2.93 -19.76
N ALA A 2 13.40 -3.31 -18.48
CA ALA A 2 12.07 -3.39 -17.83
C ALA A 2 11.28 -2.06 -17.88
N GLY A 3 11.91 -0.92 -17.57
CA GLY A 3 11.24 0.38 -17.64
C GLY A 3 10.77 0.77 -19.05
N GLN A 4 11.49 0.37 -20.10
CA GLN A 4 11.09 0.64 -21.49
C GLN A 4 9.83 -0.15 -21.86
N LEU A 5 9.80 -1.45 -21.55
CA LEU A 5 8.61 -2.29 -21.79
C LEU A 5 7.39 -1.78 -21.03
N TYR A 6 7.57 -1.32 -19.79
CA TYR A 6 6.49 -0.73 -19.02
C TYR A 6 5.89 0.51 -19.69
N SER A 7 6.73 1.42 -20.19
CA SER A 7 6.28 2.59 -20.94
C SER A 7 5.56 2.21 -22.23
N GLU A 8 6.15 1.30 -23.02
CA GLU A 8 5.54 0.82 -24.28
C GLU A 8 4.18 0.16 -24.02
N PHE A 9 4.07 -0.72 -23.02
CA PHE A 9 2.79 -1.37 -22.70
C PHE A 9 1.75 -0.40 -22.18
N LYS A 10 2.12 0.67 -21.46
CA LYS A 10 1.17 1.72 -21.07
C LYS A 10 0.59 2.45 -22.28
N GLU A 11 1.38 2.67 -23.32
CA GLU A 11 0.89 3.25 -24.57
C GLU A 11 -0.02 2.29 -25.34
N PHE A 12 0.30 0.99 -25.36
CA PHE A 12 -0.52 -0.02 -26.03
C PHE A 12 -1.84 -0.33 -25.30
N PHE A 13 -1.85 -0.27 -23.97
CA PHE A 13 -2.97 -0.66 -23.13
C PHE A 13 -3.40 0.46 -22.16
N PRO A 14 -3.83 1.63 -22.67
CA PRO A 14 -4.08 2.81 -21.84
C PRO A 14 -5.26 2.67 -20.87
N ASN A 15 -6.15 1.70 -21.10
CA ASN A 15 -7.33 1.44 -20.27
C ASN A 15 -7.16 0.24 -19.32
N ASN A 16 -6.08 -0.52 -19.46
CA ASN A 16 -5.78 -1.68 -18.62
C ASN A 16 -4.81 -1.30 -17.49
N ALA A 17 -4.71 -2.14 -16.46
CA ALA A 17 -3.72 -1.93 -15.40
C ALA A 17 -2.35 -2.45 -15.84
N VAL A 18 -1.53 -1.54 -16.38
CA VAL A 18 -0.13 -1.82 -16.68
C VAL A 18 0.71 -1.37 -15.48
N GLU A 19 1.34 -2.34 -14.83
CA GLU A 19 1.98 -2.21 -13.52
C GLU A 19 3.48 -2.56 -13.58
N TYR A 20 4.24 -2.11 -12.58
CA TYR A 20 5.70 -2.26 -12.54
C TYR A 20 6.16 -2.89 -11.23
N PHE A 21 6.90 -4.00 -11.32
CA PHE A 21 7.32 -4.77 -10.15
C PHE A 21 8.81 -5.15 -10.19
N VAL A 22 9.66 -4.29 -9.64
CA VAL A 22 11.11 -4.52 -9.57
C VAL A 22 11.61 -4.36 -8.13
N SER A 23 12.91 -4.58 -7.89
CA SER A 23 13.51 -4.30 -6.59
C SER A 23 13.28 -2.83 -6.22
N TYR A 24 12.72 -2.57 -5.04
CA TYR A 24 12.58 -1.20 -4.52
C TYR A 24 13.88 -0.68 -3.89
N TYR A 25 14.95 -1.47 -3.85
CA TYR A 25 16.23 -1.01 -3.32
C TYR A 25 17.01 -0.25 -4.40
N ASP A 26 17.31 1.03 -4.15
CA ASP A 26 18.28 1.81 -4.94
C ASP A 26 19.71 1.32 -4.66
N TYR A 27 19.97 0.97 -3.39
CA TYR A 27 21.20 0.36 -2.93
C TYR A 27 20.88 -0.79 -1.99
N TYR A 28 21.58 -1.92 -2.14
CA TYR A 28 21.43 -3.08 -1.27
C TYR A 28 22.75 -3.79 -1.05
N GLN A 29 23.22 -3.79 0.18
CA GLN A 29 24.32 -4.59 0.69
C GLN A 29 23.74 -5.71 1.57
N PRO A 30 23.88 -6.99 1.17
CA PRO A 30 23.46 -8.10 2.01
C PRO A 30 24.36 -8.21 3.24
N GLU A 31 23.78 -8.71 4.32
CA GLU A 31 24.57 -9.18 5.46
C GLU A 31 25.43 -10.37 5.03
N ALA A 32 26.71 -10.33 5.33
CA ALA A 32 27.63 -11.40 4.99
C ALA A 32 28.79 -11.50 5.98
N TYR A 33 29.28 -12.71 6.18
CA TYR A 33 30.54 -12.93 6.89
C TYR A 33 31.58 -13.43 5.88
N VAL A 34 32.75 -12.81 5.87
CA VAL A 34 33.88 -13.12 5.00
C VAL A 34 34.96 -13.84 5.82
N PRO A 35 35.06 -15.18 5.74
CA PRO A 35 35.96 -15.94 6.62
C PRO A 35 37.44 -15.65 6.39
N SER A 36 37.84 -15.35 5.15
CA SER A 36 39.24 -15.10 4.80
C SER A 36 39.83 -13.86 5.45
N THR A 37 39.00 -12.88 5.79
CA THR A 37 39.41 -11.61 6.41
C THR A 37 38.80 -11.44 7.79
N ASP A 38 38.12 -12.46 8.32
CA ASP A 38 37.36 -12.43 9.57
C ASP A 38 36.49 -11.16 9.68
N THR A 39 35.79 -10.81 8.60
CA THR A 39 35.05 -9.55 8.50
C THR A 39 33.56 -9.82 8.43
N PHE A 40 32.82 -9.19 9.34
CA PHE A 40 31.36 -9.12 9.27
C PHE A 40 30.95 -7.86 8.51
N ILE A 41 30.12 -8.03 7.50
CA ILE A 41 29.54 -6.97 6.67
C ILE A 41 28.08 -6.86 7.09
N GLU A 42 27.73 -5.73 7.71
CA GLU A 42 26.36 -5.43 8.09
C GLU A 42 25.48 -5.20 6.86
N LYS A 43 24.20 -5.52 7.02
CA LYS A 43 23.18 -5.17 6.04
C LYS A 43 23.05 -3.65 5.98
N ASP A 44 23.15 -3.10 4.78
CA ASP A 44 22.85 -1.69 4.52
C ASP A 44 22.00 -1.59 3.25
N ALA A 45 20.99 -0.74 3.26
CA ALA A 45 20.08 -0.63 2.12
C ALA A 45 19.38 0.72 2.09
N SER A 46 19.09 1.19 0.87
CA SER A 46 18.29 2.38 0.61
C SER A 46 17.08 2.00 -0.23
N ILE A 47 15.90 2.43 0.20
CA ILE A 47 14.61 2.12 -0.44
C ILE A 47 14.18 3.31 -1.29
N ASN A 48 13.65 3.01 -2.47
CA ASN A 48 13.04 3.94 -3.40
C ASN A 48 11.51 3.90 -3.23
N ASP A 49 10.96 4.96 -2.66
CA ASP A 49 9.52 5.02 -2.34
C ASP A 49 8.63 5.01 -3.60
N GLU A 50 9.13 5.49 -4.74
CA GLU A 50 8.39 5.44 -6.01
C GLU A 50 8.22 4.01 -6.51
N ILE A 51 9.28 3.20 -6.43
CA ILE A 51 9.22 1.79 -6.81
C ILE A 51 8.37 0.98 -5.83
N ASP A 52 8.45 1.26 -4.53
CA ASP A 52 7.62 0.58 -3.54
C ASP A 52 6.12 0.81 -3.76
N LYS A 53 5.72 2.05 -4.07
CA LYS A 53 4.34 2.35 -4.51
C LYS A 53 3.92 1.57 -5.73
N LEU A 54 4.77 1.48 -6.76
CA LEU A 54 4.44 0.73 -7.96
C LEU A 54 4.25 -0.77 -7.67
N ARG A 55 5.02 -1.32 -6.72
CA ARG A 55 4.83 -2.71 -6.27
C ARG A 55 3.51 -2.90 -5.53
N HIS A 56 3.14 -1.96 -4.67
CA HIS A 56 1.84 -1.96 -4.01
C HIS A 56 0.70 -1.89 -5.03
N SER A 57 0.79 -1.00 -6.01
CA SER A 57 -0.16 -0.86 -7.14
C SER A 57 -0.28 -2.16 -7.95
N ALA A 58 0.85 -2.82 -8.22
CA ALA A 58 0.86 -4.11 -8.92
C ALA A 58 0.11 -5.19 -8.13
N THR A 59 0.36 -5.29 -6.83
CA THR A 59 -0.29 -6.31 -5.99
C THR A 59 -1.76 -6.04 -5.75
N SER A 60 -2.18 -4.78 -5.53
CA SER A 60 -3.59 -4.44 -5.33
C SER A 60 -4.39 -4.66 -6.62
N SER A 61 -3.83 -4.29 -7.78
CA SER A 61 -4.49 -4.45 -9.08
C SER A 61 -4.88 -5.91 -9.37
N LEU A 62 -4.05 -6.88 -8.97
CA LEU A 62 -4.36 -8.31 -9.12
C LEU A 62 -5.59 -8.77 -8.32
N PHE A 63 -5.99 -8.04 -7.28
CA PHE A 63 -7.19 -8.34 -6.50
C PHE A 63 -8.42 -7.54 -6.96
N GLU A 64 -8.22 -6.38 -7.56
CA GLU A 64 -9.30 -5.49 -7.98
C GLU A 64 -9.84 -5.80 -9.38
N ARG A 65 -8.98 -6.28 -10.29
CA ARG A 65 -9.34 -6.46 -11.70
C ARG A 65 -8.58 -7.61 -12.36
N ASN A 66 -9.11 -8.09 -13.49
CA ASN A 66 -8.54 -9.24 -14.22
C ASN A 66 -7.65 -8.84 -15.41
N ASP A 67 -7.74 -7.59 -15.85
CA ASP A 67 -7.01 -7.06 -17.00
C ASP A 67 -5.74 -6.32 -16.57
N VAL A 68 -4.84 -7.09 -15.95
CA VAL A 68 -3.58 -6.61 -15.36
C VAL A 68 -2.39 -7.18 -16.14
N LEU A 69 -1.43 -6.31 -16.48
CA LEU A 69 -0.15 -6.67 -17.04
C LEU A 69 0.95 -6.12 -16.13
N ILE A 70 1.77 -7.01 -15.55
CA ILE A 70 2.88 -6.62 -14.67
C ILE A 70 4.20 -6.80 -15.41
N VAL A 71 4.95 -5.72 -15.59
CA VAL A 71 6.35 -5.80 -16.03
C VAL A 71 7.23 -5.98 -14.81
N ALA A 72 7.85 -7.15 -14.68
CA ALA A 72 8.62 -7.52 -13.49
C ALA A 72 10.09 -7.85 -13.77
N SER A 73 10.95 -7.64 -12.77
CA SER A 73 12.29 -8.23 -12.73
C SER A 73 12.27 -9.57 -11.98
N VAL A 74 13.45 -10.18 -11.79
CA VAL A 74 13.62 -11.36 -10.90
C VAL A 74 13.10 -11.12 -9.48
N SER A 75 12.78 -9.89 -9.08
CA SER A 75 12.08 -9.62 -7.83
C SER A 75 10.76 -10.40 -7.69
N CYS A 76 10.10 -10.80 -8.79
CA CYS A 76 8.85 -11.57 -8.73
C CYS A 76 8.99 -12.99 -8.18
N ILE A 77 10.21 -13.53 -8.09
CA ILE A 77 10.48 -14.85 -7.48
C ILE A 77 10.97 -14.74 -6.02
N TYR A 78 11.16 -13.53 -5.51
CA TYR A 78 11.47 -13.31 -4.09
C TYR A 78 10.19 -13.34 -3.25
N GLY A 79 10.32 -13.81 -2.01
CA GLY A 79 9.18 -14.00 -1.11
C GLY A 79 8.41 -12.70 -0.85
N LEU A 80 7.09 -12.79 -0.91
CA LEU A 80 6.12 -11.83 -0.38
C LEU A 80 5.32 -12.53 0.73
N GLY A 81 4.55 -11.78 1.50
CA GLY A 81 3.55 -12.36 2.40
C GLY A 81 2.52 -13.21 1.65
N SER A 82 1.76 -14.02 2.39
CA SER A 82 0.73 -14.88 1.79
C SER A 82 -0.31 -14.04 1.06
N PRO A 83 -0.62 -14.32 -0.23
CA PRO A 83 -1.68 -13.62 -0.95
C PRO A 83 -3.04 -13.72 -0.27
N GLU A 84 -3.30 -14.83 0.43
CA GLU A 84 -4.53 -15.05 1.20
C GLU A 84 -4.59 -14.12 2.42
N GLU A 85 -3.47 -13.96 3.14
CA GLU A 85 -3.40 -13.03 4.28
C GLU A 85 -3.52 -11.58 3.83
N TYR A 86 -2.81 -11.23 2.76
CA TYR A 86 -2.89 -9.89 2.17
C TYR A 86 -4.33 -9.55 1.76
N ARG A 87 -5.06 -10.50 1.16
CA ARG A 87 -6.47 -10.34 0.80
C ARG A 87 -7.38 -10.24 2.03
N ASN A 88 -7.19 -11.09 3.03
CA ASN A 88 -8.04 -11.12 4.22
C ASN A 88 -7.90 -9.88 5.10
N GLN A 89 -6.80 -9.15 4.94
CA GLN A 89 -6.50 -7.90 5.63
C GLN A 89 -6.93 -6.66 4.83
N VAL A 90 -7.60 -6.80 3.69
CA VAL A 90 -8.14 -5.64 2.98
C VAL A 90 -9.30 -5.05 3.76
N LEU A 91 -9.21 -3.77 4.10
CA LEU A 91 -10.32 -3.03 4.70
C LEU A 91 -11.23 -2.49 3.59
N SER A 92 -12.39 -3.11 3.44
CA SER A 92 -13.43 -2.64 2.52
C SER A 92 -14.34 -1.63 3.21
N LEU A 93 -14.45 -0.41 2.68
CA LEU A 93 -15.31 0.65 3.20
C LEU A 93 -16.38 1.02 2.17
N ARG A 94 -17.64 1.13 2.61
CA ARG A 94 -18.79 1.48 1.77
C ARG A 94 -19.59 2.60 2.42
N VAL A 95 -20.17 3.47 1.60
CA VAL A 95 -21.17 4.43 2.08
C VAL A 95 -22.35 3.66 2.69
N GLY A 96 -22.84 4.13 3.84
CA GLY A 96 -23.90 3.49 4.62
C GLY A 96 -23.45 2.30 5.48
N MET A 97 -22.15 2.01 5.55
CA MET A 97 -21.62 0.97 6.43
C MET A 97 -21.64 1.46 7.88
N GLU A 98 -22.27 0.68 8.76
CA GLU A 98 -22.19 0.85 10.21
C GLU A 98 -20.81 0.37 10.69
N LYS A 99 -19.92 1.33 10.93
CA LYS A 99 -18.56 1.14 11.41
C LYS A 99 -18.16 2.39 12.17
N ASP A 100 -17.93 2.26 13.47
CA ASP A 100 -17.47 3.40 14.25
C ASP A 100 -16.06 3.82 13.82
N ARG A 101 -15.73 5.09 14.07
CA ARG A 101 -14.45 5.67 13.68
C ARG A 101 -13.27 4.90 14.30
N ASP A 102 -13.35 4.55 15.58
CA ASP A 102 -12.24 3.92 16.29
C ASP A 102 -11.98 2.49 15.79
N GLN A 103 -13.01 1.78 15.32
CA GLN A 103 -12.90 0.52 14.59
C GLN A 103 -12.18 0.67 13.26
N LEU A 104 -12.42 1.77 12.53
CA LEU A 104 -11.63 2.07 11.33
C LEU A 104 -10.17 2.31 11.70
N LEU A 105 -9.89 3.13 12.73
CA LEU A 105 -8.52 3.44 13.14
C LEU A 105 -7.75 2.18 13.57
N ARG A 106 -8.36 1.30 14.36
CA ARG A 106 -7.76 0.01 14.75
C ARG A 106 -7.47 -0.85 13.53
N GLY A 107 -8.45 -1.00 12.64
CA GLY A 107 -8.26 -1.75 11.40
C GLY A 107 -7.08 -1.21 10.59
N LEU A 108 -6.95 0.11 10.45
CA LEU A 108 -5.83 0.73 9.73
C LEU A 108 -4.47 0.40 10.36
N VAL A 109 -4.37 0.43 11.69
CA VAL A 109 -3.16 0.04 12.42
C VAL A 109 -2.85 -1.44 12.22
N ASP A 110 -3.86 -2.32 12.27
CA ASP A 110 -3.69 -3.76 12.07
C ASP A 110 -3.07 -4.07 10.69
N ILE A 111 -3.38 -3.25 9.69
CA ILE A 111 -2.88 -3.37 8.32
C ILE A 111 -1.64 -2.50 8.05
N GLN A 112 -0.92 -2.14 9.12
CA GLN A 112 0.38 -1.44 9.14
C GLN A 112 0.37 0.04 8.75
N TYR A 113 -0.77 0.72 8.81
CA TYR A 113 -0.77 2.16 8.64
C TYR A 113 -0.35 2.87 9.94
N ALA A 114 0.39 3.96 9.79
CA ALA A 114 0.77 4.81 10.90
C ALA A 114 -0.16 6.03 11.02
N ARG A 115 -0.59 6.36 12.23
CA ARG A 115 -1.26 7.64 12.47
C ARG A 115 -0.23 8.77 12.39
N ASN A 116 -0.44 9.75 11.51
CA ASN A 116 0.42 10.92 11.43
C ASN A 116 -0.38 12.18 11.04
N ASP A 117 -0.66 13.01 12.04
CA ASP A 117 -1.42 14.25 11.85
C ASP A 117 -0.55 15.41 11.30
N ILE A 118 0.78 15.29 11.34
CA ILE A 118 1.74 16.32 10.92
C ILE A 118 2.32 16.02 9.53
N ASP A 119 2.99 14.88 9.37
CA ASP A 119 3.64 14.44 8.13
C ASP A 119 2.75 13.42 7.44
N PHE A 120 1.81 13.92 6.63
CA PHE A 120 0.78 13.12 5.98
C PHE A 120 1.28 12.59 4.63
N LYS A 121 1.71 11.33 4.63
CA LYS A 121 2.30 10.63 3.48
C LYS A 121 1.71 9.24 3.28
N ARG A 122 2.13 8.52 2.24
CA ARG A 122 1.73 7.14 1.95
C ARG A 122 1.89 6.22 3.16
N GLY A 123 0.92 5.33 3.35
CA GLY A 123 0.89 4.42 4.50
C GLY A 123 0.52 5.10 5.82
N THR A 124 0.02 6.35 5.78
CA THR A 124 -0.45 7.06 6.96
C THR A 124 -1.92 7.42 6.90
N PHE A 125 -2.51 7.66 8.08
CA PHE A 125 -3.83 8.24 8.23
C PHE A 125 -3.83 9.35 9.27
N ARG A 126 -4.80 10.26 9.20
CA ARG A 126 -5.02 11.33 10.17
C ARG A 126 -6.51 11.55 10.42
N VAL A 127 -6.83 12.22 11.53
CA VAL A 127 -8.22 12.47 11.93
C VAL A 127 -8.50 13.98 11.96
N ARG A 128 -9.55 14.41 11.28
CA ARG A 128 -10.02 15.80 11.26
C ARG A 128 -11.51 15.85 11.60
N GLY A 129 -11.81 16.07 12.88
CA GLY A 129 -13.18 16.05 13.41
C GLY A 129 -13.84 14.70 13.18
N ASP A 130 -14.90 14.70 12.38
CA ASP A 130 -15.70 13.51 12.03
C ASP A 130 -15.24 12.88 10.71
N SER A 131 -14.07 13.25 10.21
CA SER A 131 -13.46 12.65 9.02
C SER A 131 -12.12 11.99 9.32
N VAL A 132 -11.86 10.88 8.62
CA VAL A 132 -10.58 10.17 8.62
C VAL A 132 -10.01 10.27 7.22
N GLU A 133 -8.78 10.78 7.10
CA GLU A 133 -8.06 10.87 5.84
C GLU A 133 -6.96 9.81 5.80
N ILE A 134 -6.87 9.07 4.71
CA ILE A 134 -5.99 7.91 4.54
C ILE A 134 -5.22 8.07 3.23
N ILE A 135 -3.90 7.89 3.21
CA ILE A 135 -3.13 7.80 1.96
C ILE A 135 -2.73 6.35 1.72
N PRO A 136 -3.39 5.63 0.80
CA PRO A 136 -3.00 4.28 0.44
C PRO A 136 -1.56 4.21 -0.13
N PRO A 137 -0.82 3.12 0.12
CA PRO A 137 0.54 2.93 -0.40
C PRO A 137 0.62 2.99 -1.93
N ALA A 138 -0.40 2.45 -2.60
CA ALA A 138 -0.52 2.44 -4.05
C ALA A 138 -0.99 3.78 -4.63
N SER A 139 -1.43 4.72 -3.79
CA SER A 139 -1.95 6.01 -4.24
C SER A 139 -0.84 6.89 -4.80
N ARG A 140 -1.20 7.81 -5.71
CA ARG A 140 -0.33 8.94 -6.04
C ARG A 140 -0.12 9.76 -4.77
N GLU A 141 1.09 10.31 -4.59
CA GLU A 141 1.48 10.99 -3.34
C GLU A 141 0.51 12.10 -2.91
N GLU A 142 -0.17 12.72 -3.88
CA GLU A 142 -1.08 13.83 -3.66
C GLU A 142 -2.54 13.40 -3.43
N HIS A 143 -2.91 12.13 -3.63
CA HIS A 143 -4.32 11.69 -3.52
C HIS A 143 -4.55 10.94 -2.21
N CYS A 144 -5.49 11.42 -1.39
CA CYS A 144 -5.93 10.73 -0.19
C CYS A 144 -7.43 10.41 -0.24
N ILE A 145 -7.82 9.45 0.57
CA ILE A 145 -9.20 9.01 0.75
C ILE A 145 -9.72 9.65 2.03
N ARG A 146 -10.75 10.49 1.91
CA ARG A 146 -11.47 11.07 3.04
C ARG A 146 -12.74 10.27 3.28
N VAL A 147 -12.84 9.70 4.48
CA VAL A 147 -14.02 8.99 4.98
C VAL A 147 -14.71 9.88 6.00
N GLU A 148 -15.91 10.34 5.68
CA GLU A 148 -16.74 11.21 6.52
C GLU A 148 -17.77 10.36 7.27
N PHE A 149 -17.90 10.59 8.59
CA PHE A 149 -18.78 9.83 9.48
C PHE A 149 -19.95 10.66 9.97
N PHE A 150 -21.09 10.01 10.15
CA PHE A 150 -22.23 10.52 10.89
C PHE A 150 -22.58 9.57 12.04
N GLY A 151 -22.06 9.88 13.24
CA GLY A 151 -22.09 8.92 14.34
C GLY A 151 -21.22 7.70 14.02
N ASP A 152 -21.85 6.53 13.98
CA ASP A 152 -21.18 5.24 13.71
C ASP A 152 -21.40 4.74 12.27
N GLU A 153 -21.85 5.62 11.36
CA GLU A 153 -22.10 5.30 9.95
C GLU A 153 -21.15 6.08 9.03
N ILE A 154 -20.64 5.42 7.99
CA ILE A 154 -19.89 6.09 6.92
C ILE A 154 -20.87 6.85 6.04
N GLU A 155 -20.88 8.18 6.16
CA GLU A 155 -21.77 9.06 5.38
C GLU A 155 -21.26 9.22 3.95
N ARG A 156 -19.95 9.46 3.75
CA ARG A 156 -19.36 9.72 2.44
C ARG A 156 -17.92 9.24 2.36
N ILE A 157 -17.51 8.85 1.15
CA ILE A 157 -16.12 8.53 0.82
C ILE A 157 -15.72 9.37 -0.38
N ARG A 158 -14.60 10.10 -0.27
CA ARG A 158 -14.09 11.01 -1.29
C ARG A 158 -12.63 10.77 -1.58
N GLU A 159 -12.26 10.87 -2.84
CA GLU A 159 -10.88 11.13 -3.23
C GLU A 159 -10.65 12.64 -3.16
N VAL A 160 -9.59 13.04 -2.45
CA VAL A 160 -9.22 14.44 -2.29
C VAL A 160 -7.73 14.62 -2.51
N ASP A 161 -7.35 15.79 -3.00
CA ASP A 161 -5.96 16.22 -3.03
C ASP A 161 -5.49 16.50 -1.59
N ALA A 162 -4.44 15.82 -1.14
CA ALA A 162 -3.91 15.88 0.21
C ALA A 162 -3.25 17.22 0.55
N LEU A 163 -2.80 17.98 -0.46
CA LEU A 163 -2.12 19.26 -0.33
C LEU A 163 -3.11 20.43 -0.43
N THR A 164 -3.99 20.42 -1.43
CA THR A 164 -4.93 21.52 -1.71
C THR A 164 -6.28 21.33 -1.01
N GLY A 165 -6.65 20.09 -0.70
CA GLY A 165 -7.97 19.73 -0.17
C GLY A 165 -9.08 19.69 -1.22
N GLU A 166 -8.74 19.83 -2.51
CA GLU A 166 -9.70 19.75 -3.61
C GLU A 166 -10.35 18.36 -3.68
N ILE A 167 -11.65 18.31 -3.92
CA ILE A 167 -12.39 17.04 -4.08
C ILE A 167 -12.24 16.58 -5.52
N LEU A 168 -11.60 15.43 -5.71
CA LEU A 168 -11.37 14.83 -7.03
C LEU A 168 -12.55 13.97 -7.47
N GLY A 169 -13.29 13.39 -6.52
CA GLY A 169 -14.54 12.69 -6.79
C GLY A 169 -15.07 11.91 -5.59
N ASP A 170 -16.35 11.57 -5.64
CA ASP A 170 -17.00 10.72 -4.65
C ASP A 170 -16.86 9.23 -5.05
N ARG A 171 -16.88 8.35 -4.04
CA ARG A 171 -16.79 6.90 -4.16
C ARG A 171 -17.87 6.24 -3.30
N GLU A 172 -18.57 5.26 -3.86
CA GLU A 172 -19.55 4.44 -3.13
C GLU A 172 -18.86 3.33 -2.31
N HIS A 173 -17.70 2.89 -2.78
CA HIS A 173 -16.93 1.79 -2.21
C HIS A 173 -15.44 2.01 -2.45
N ILE A 174 -14.61 1.64 -1.47
CA ILE A 174 -13.16 1.57 -1.61
C ILE A 174 -12.56 0.39 -0.85
N ALA A 175 -11.49 -0.17 -1.39
CA ALA A 175 -10.66 -1.17 -0.73
C ALA A 175 -9.34 -0.52 -0.27
N ILE A 176 -9.04 -0.60 1.02
CA ILE A 176 -7.79 -0.15 1.60
C ILE A 176 -6.92 -1.38 1.85
N PHE A 177 -5.87 -1.53 1.03
CA PHE A 177 -4.93 -2.65 1.11
C PHE A 177 -3.86 -2.41 2.18
N PRO A 178 -3.24 -3.48 2.73
CA PRO A 178 -2.19 -3.32 3.73
C PRO A 178 -1.00 -2.48 3.25
N ALA A 179 -0.42 -1.71 4.19
CA ALA A 179 0.72 -0.83 3.96
C ALA A 179 2.08 -1.55 3.87
N SER A 180 2.08 -2.87 3.99
CA SER A 180 3.26 -3.71 3.80
C SER A 180 2.86 -5.00 3.10
N HIS A 181 3.76 -5.56 2.29
CA HIS A 181 3.57 -6.91 1.74
C HIS A 181 3.84 -8.02 2.74
N PHE A 182 4.38 -7.71 3.92
CA PHE A 182 4.73 -8.67 4.97
C PHE A 182 3.93 -8.43 6.23
N VAL A 183 2.60 -8.51 6.13
CA VAL A 183 1.77 -8.46 7.33
C VAL A 183 1.56 -9.87 7.85
N THR A 184 2.20 -10.18 8.97
CA THR A 184 1.99 -11.44 9.69
C THR A 184 0.83 -11.25 10.66
N GLY A 185 -0.23 -12.05 10.54
CA GLY A 185 -1.31 -12.02 11.53
C GLY A 185 -0.83 -12.43 12.93
N GLU A 186 -1.32 -11.75 13.97
CA GLU A 186 -0.92 -12.00 15.38
C GLU A 186 -1.04 -13.48 15.78
N ASP A 187 -2.00 -14.21 15.23
CA ASP A 187 -2.23 -15.63 15.50
C ASP A 187 -1.09 -16.55 15.07
N LYS A 188 -0.30 -16.16 14.05
CA LYS A 188 0.85 -16.94 13.58
C LYS A 188 2.12 -16.66 14.38
N LEU A 189 2.30 -15.43 14.85
CA LEU A 189 3.40 -15.07 15.75
C LEU A 189 3.37 -15.88 17.04
N LYS A 190 2.18 -16.18 17.59
CA LYS A 190 2.01 -17.03 18.77
C LYS A 190 2.29 -18.52 18.56
N LYS A 191 2.35 -19.01 17.31
CA LYS A 191 2.63 -20.42 16.99
C LYS A 191 4.11 -20.70 16.66
N GLN A 192 4.97 -19.68 16.63
CA GLN A 192 6.39 -19.82 16.32
C GLN A 192 7.31 -19.82 17.55
N TRP A 193 6.74 -19.90 18.76
CA TRP A 193 7.46 -20.06 20.03
C TRP A 193 6.98 -21.29 20.78
#